data_AF-A0A922D689-F1
#
_entry.id   AF-A0A922D689-F1
#
_cell.length_a   1.000
_cell.length_b   1.000
_cell.length_c   1.000
_cell.angle_alpha   90.00
_cell.angle_beta   90.00
_cell.angle_gamma   90.00
#
_symmetry.space_group_name_H-M   'P 1'
#
loop_
_entity.id
_entity.type
_entity.pdbx_description
1 polymer ?
#
loop_
_entity_poly.entity_id
_entity_poly.type
_entity_poly.pdbx_seq_one_letter_code
_entity_poly.pdbx_strand_id
1 'polypeptide(L)'
;MALRPIDNALPTTPERPKKQAKVVVPIQKQSDSAVKDENKPPSADPVIDYVLSENLKAIPDPETKIQSLIEGLDSKDWTKVCESLNNARRFALYHSTLLLPLLEKVVVVMVKAMKNPRSALIKTSIMASSDIFNAFGDKLLDSFPSEAFDHLLLQLLLKASQDKRFVCEEADKALNAMVKSMTPLPLFKKLRAYVSHFNLRVRAKAAISLSNCVSKMELEGMKEVGLVALVQMAADLLKDRLPEAREAARSIVISIYEAFTENEEQKQEAWQSFCLSNLTPIHAQSMLKIIPSQ
;
A
#
# COMPACT_ATOMS: atom_id res chain seq x y z
N MET A 1 35.60 -63.13 -37.96
CA MET A 1 34.23 -63.66 -37.88
C MET A 1 33.35 -62.60 -37.24
N ALA A 2 32.23 -62.29 -37.90
CA ALA A 2 31.31 -61.20 -37.59
C ALA A 2 30.29 -61.58 -36.52
N LEU A 3 29.78 -60.60 -35.77
CA LEU A 3 28.34 -60.44 -35.48
C LEU A 3 28.00 -58.95 -35.30
N ARG A 4 26.88 -58.54 -35.90
CA ARG A 4 26.39 -57.17 -36.18
C ARG A 4 25.65 -56.55 -34.98
N PRO A 5 25.52 -55.20 -34.90
CA PRO A 5 24.58 -54.52 -34.01
C PRO A 5 23.19 -54.35 -34.67
N ILE A 6 22.12 -54.36 -33.86
CA ILE A 6 20.73 -54.20 -34.30
C ILE A 6 20.24 -52.78 -33.96
N ASP A 7 19.79 -52.09 -35.01
CA ASP A 7 19.03 -50.84 -35.02
C ASP A 7 17.71 -50.93 -34.26
N ASN A 8 17.26 -49.83 -33.66
CA ASN A 8 15.83 -49.52 -33.58
C ASN A 8 15.61 -47.99 -33.57
N ALA A 9 14.96 -47.52 -34.63
CA ALA A 9 14.62 -46.13 -34.90
C ALA A 9 13.29 -45.70 -34.22
N LEU A 10 13.16 -44.39 -34.02
CA LEU A 10 11.97 -43.64 -33.58
C LEU A 10 10.84 -43.64 -34.63
N PRO A 11 9.61 -43.34 -34.20
CA PRO A 11 8.79 -42.39 -34.97
C PRO A 11 8.20 -41.24 -34.14
N THR A 12 8.31 -40.04 -34.72
CA THR A 12 7.63 -38.77 -34.40
C THR A 12 6.24 -38.71 -35.05
N THR A 13 5.36 -37.81 -34.52
CA THR A 13 4.27 -36.99 -35.16
C THR A 13 3.02 -36.87 -34.25
N PRO A 14 2.04 -35.95 -34.46
CA PRO A 14 1.98 -34.79 -35.36
C PRO A 14 1.48 -33.45 -34.74
N GLU A 15 1.68 -32.37 -35.49
CA GLU A 15 1.18 -31.00 -35.30
C GLU A 15 -0.35 -30.82 -35.31
N ARG A 16 -0.79 -29.74 -34.65
CA ARG A 16 -2.17 -29.26 -34.49
C ARG A 16 -2.66 -28.49 -35.73
N PRO A 17 -3.85 -28.76 -36.30
CA PRO A 17 -4.36 -28.00 -37.44
C PRO A 17 -5.07 -26.69 -37.02
N LYS A 18 -4.76 -25.62 -37.75
CA LYS A 18 -5.50 -24.35 -37.82
C LYS A 18 -6.85 -24.54 -38.52
N LYS A 19 -7.94 -23.91 -38.06
CA LYS A 19 -9.21 -23.81 -38.80
C LYS A 19 -9.60 -22.36 -39.09
N GLN A 20 -9.88 -22.12 -40.37
CA GLN A 20 -10.32 -20.87 -40.98
C GLN A 20 -11.84 -20.67 -40.87
N ALA A 21 -12.25 -19.43 -41.10
CA ALA A 21 -13.62 -18.91 -41.06
C ALA A 21 -14.55 -19.48 -42.15
N LYS A 22 -15.85 -19.60 -41.81
CA LYS A 22 -16.94 -19.64 -42.80
C LYS A 22 -18.14 -18.82 -42.33
N VAL A 23 -18.61 -17.99 -43.25
CA VAL A 23 -19.83 -17.17 -43.25
C VAL A 23 -21.05 -18.04 -43.54
N VAL A 24 -22.17 -17.84 -42.83
CA VAL A 24 -23.53 -18.21 -43.26
C VAL A 24 -24.53 -17.18 -42.71
N VAL A 25 -25.45 -16.70 -43.56
CA VAL A 25 -26.51 -15.70 -43.31
C VAL A 25 -27.87 -16.41 -43.05
N PRO A 26 -29.00 -15.73 -42.75
CA PRO A 26 -29.81 -15.98 -41.55
C PRO A 26 -31.16 -16.67 -41.82
N ILE A 27 -31.72 -17.38 -40.83
CA ILE A 27 -33.14 -17.76 -40.84
C ILE A 27 -33.74 -17.58 -39.44
N GLN A 28 -34.75 -16.70 -39.37
CA GLN A 28 -35.68 -16.54 -38.24
C GLN A 28 -36.65 -17.73 -38.15
N LYS A 29 -36.93 -18.19 -36.93
CA LYS A 29 -38.29 -18.49 -36.45
C LYS A 29 -38.31 -18.66 -34.93
N GLN A 30 -39.11 -17.81 -34.27
CA GLN A 30 -39.55 -17.95 -32.88
C GLN A 30 -40.49 -19.15 -32.72
N SER A 31 -40.41 -19.84 -31.59
CA SER A 31 -41.58 -20.10 -30.73
C SER A 31 -41.15 -20.61 -29.35
N ASP A 32 -41.88 -20.13 -28.35
CA ASP A 32 -41.70 -20.29 -26.90
C ASP A 32 -41.70 -21.74 -26.41
N SER A 33 -40.86 -22.03 -25.41
CA SER A 33 -41.22 -22.84 -24.24
C SER A 33 -40.14 -22.71 -23.16
N ALA A 34 -40.59 -22.31 -21.97
CA ALA A 34 -39.76 -22.09 -20.79
C ALA A 34 -39.13 -23.38 -20.26
N VAL A 35 -37.80 -23.45 -20.29
CA VAL A 35 -37.01 -24.42 -19.52
C VAL A 35 -35.86 -23.64 -18.88
N LYS A 36 -35.70 -23.77 -17.56
CA LYS A 36 -34.58 -23.21 -16.80
C LYS A 36 -33.27 -23.76 -17.36
N ASP A 37 -32.53 -22.91 -18.07
CA ASP A 37 -31.21 -23.22 -18.60
C ASP A 37 -30.16 -22.93 -17.52
N GLU A 38 -29.57 -23.99 -16.96
CA GLU A 38 -28.45 -23.93 -16.01
C GLU A 38 -27.09 -23.63 -16.70
N ASN A 39 -27.06 -23.26 -17.97
CA ASN A 39 -25.85 -22.87 -18.70
C ASN A 39 -25.76 -21.38 -19.02
N LYS A 40 -26.03 -20.51 -18.03
CA LYS A 40 -25.64 -19.11 -18.15
C LYS A 40 -24.12 -19.00 -17.96
N PRO A 41 -23.36 -18.44 -18.92
CA PRO A 41 -21.95 -18.12 -18.68
C PRO A 41 -21.87 -17.21 -17.44
N PRO A 42 -20.79 -17.28 -16.65
CA PRO A 42 -20.63 -16.40 -15.49
C PRO A 42 -20.89 -14.96 -15.97
N SER A 43 -21.84 -14.27 -15.32
CA SER A 43 -22.11 -12.88 -15.65
C SER A 43 -20.77 -12.15 -15.59
N ALA A 44 -20.40 -11.45 -16.67
CA ALA A 44 -19.17 -10.66 -16.69
C ALA A 44 -19.13 -9.81 -15.42
N ASP A 45 -18.02 -9.90 -14.67
CA ASP A 45 -17.85 -9.09 -13.47
C ASP A 45 -18.09 -7.61 -13.85
N PRO A 46 -18.87 -6.85 -13.06
CA PRO A 46 -19.13 -5.45 -13.35
C PRO A 46 -17.81 -4.69 -13.44
N VAL A 47 -17.61 -3.98 -14.55
CA VAL A 47 -16.41 -3.18 -14.79
C VAL A 47 -16.46 -1.95 -13.87
N ILE A 48 -15.56 -1.91 -12.88
CA ILE A 48 -15.36 -0.75 -12.03
C ILE A 48 -14.37 0.19 -12.72
N ASP A 49 -14.79 1.43 -12.96
CA ASP A 49 -13.92 2.49 -13.46
C ASP A 49 -13.06 3.09 -12.32
N TYR A 50 -11.77 3.27 -12.58
CA TYR A 50 -10.81 3.82 -11.62
C TYR A 50 -10.48 5.26 -11.96
N VAL A 51 -11.34 6.17 -11.53
CA VAL A 51 -11.16 7.61 -11.74
C VAL A 51 -10.08 8.13 -10.79
N LEU A 52 -9.06 8.79 -11.34
CA LEU A 52 -8.00 9.47 -10.58
C LEU A 52 -8.58 10.64 -9.76
N SER A 53 -7.94 10.97 -8.64
CA SER A 53 -8.45 11.95 -7.69
C SER A 53 -8.60 13.34 -8.31
N GLU A 54 -7.66 13.75 -9.17
CA GLU A 54 -7.72 15.01 -9.92
C GLU A 54 -8.88 15.09 -10.93
N ASN A 55 -9.45 13.94 -11.31
CA ASN A 55 -10.54 13.85 -12.26
C ASN A 55 -11.91 13.63 -11.59
N LEU A 56 -11.94 13.48 -10.26
CA LEU A 56 -13.19 13.41 -9.52
C LEU A 56 -13.92 14.76 -9.57
N LYS A 57 -15.24 14.72 -9.47
CA LYS A 57 -16.09 15.91 -9.43
C LYS A 57 -16.84 15.98 -8.11
N ALA A 58 -17.17 17.18 -7.64
CA ALA A 58 -18.01 17.37 -6.46
C ALA A 58 -19.35 16.62 -6.59
N ILE A 59 -19.96 16.25 -5.46
CA ILE A 59 -21.28 15.62 -5.41
C ILE A 59 -22.34 16.72 -5.43
N PRO A 60 -23.34 16.68 -6.33
CA PRO A 60 -24.46 17.60 -6.25
C PRO A 60 -25.31 17.30 -5.01
N ASP A 61 -25.74 18.36 -4.32
CA ASP A 61 -26.56 18.31 -3.11
C ASP A 61 -25.99 17.39 -2.00
N PRO A 62 -24.74 17.63 -1.55
CA PRO A 62 -23.99 16.71 -0.69
C PRO A 62 -24.72 16.40 0.63
N GLU A 63 -25.48 17.36 1.17
CA GLU A 63 -26.27 17.19 2.41
C GLU A 63 -27.38 16.18 2.27
N THR A 64 -27.97 16.06 1.08
CA THR A 64 -28.99 15.05 0.82
C THR A 64 -28.37 13.70 0.51
N LYS A 65 -27.16 13.69 -0.06
CA LYS A 65 -26.47 12.47 -0.53
C LYS A 65 -25.64 11.79 0.55
N ILE A 66 -25.36 12.45 1.67
CA ILE A 66 -24.61 11.86 2.78
C ILE A 66 -25.32 10.62 3.35
N GLN A 67 -26.66 10.63 3.39
CA GLN A 67 -27.44 9.47 3.85
C GLN A 67 -27.30 8.27 2.89
N SER A 68 -27.33 8.53 1.58
CA SER A 68 -27.12 7.48 0.57
C SER A 68 -25.70 6.89 0.64
N LEU A 69 -24.69 7.70 1.00
CA LEU A 69 -23.33 7.19 1.26
C LEU A 69 -23.35 6.18 2.42
N ILE A 70 -23.99 6.52 3.55
CA ILE A 70 -24.07 5.64 4.73
C ILE A 70 -24.72 4.30 4.37
N GLU A 71 -25.87 4.33 3.69
CA GLU A 71 -26.61 3.13 3.26
C GLU A 71 -25.81 2.28 2.28
N GLY A 72 -25.03 2.93 1.40
CA GLY A 72 -24.21 2.23 0.42
C GLY A 72 -22.96 1.59 1.04
N LEU A 73 -22.36 2.21 2.05
CA LEU A 73 -21.27 1.64 2.85
C LEU A 73 -21.70 0.38 3.63
N ASP A 74 -22.96 0.30 4.05
CA ASP A 74 -23.54 -0.87 4.73
C ASP A 74 -24.02 -1.98 3.79
N SER A 75 -23.90 -1.77 2.47
CA SER A 75 -24.33 -2.74 1.48
C SER A 75 -23.59 -4.08 1.58
N LYS A 76 -24.31 -5.18 1.33
CA LYS A 76 -23.72 -6.50 1.10
C LYS A 76 -23.25 -6.68 -0.34
N ASP A 77 -23.77 -5.88 -1.26
CA ASP A 77 -23.32 -5.84 -2.64
C ASP A 77 -22.01 -5.04 -2.73
N TRP A 78 -20.94 -5.74 -3.09
CA TRP A 78 -19.59 -5.19 -3.20
C TRP A 78 -19.49 -4.08 -4.25
N THR A 79 -20.31 -4.13 -5.31
CA THR A 79 -20.32 -3.09 -6.36
C THR A 79 -20.88 -1.79 -5.80
N LYS A 80 -21.95 -1.86 -5.01
CA LYS A 80 -22.50 -0.70 -4.27
C LYS A 80 -21.50 -0.16 -3.25
N VAL A 81 -20.72 -1.03 -2.59
CA VAL A 81 -19.62 -0.59 -1.70
C VAL A 81 -18.53 0.14 -2.49
N CYS A 82 -18.14 -0.34 -3.68
CA CYS A 82 -17.19 0.37 -4.55
C CYS A 82 -17.69 1.77 -4.91
N GLU A 83 -18.96 1.88 -5.35
CA GLU A 83 -19.59 3.17 -5.65
C GLU A 83 -19.57 4.11 -4.43
N SER A 84 -19.90 3.57 -3.26
CA SER A 84 -19.94 4.32 -2.01
C SER A 84 -18.55 4.79 -1.57
N LEU A 85 -17.51 3.96 -1.73
CA LEU A 85 -16.13 4.36 -1.48
C LEU A 85 -15.66 5.43 -2.48
N ASN A 86 -16.09 5.37 -3.74
CA ASN A 86 -15.84 6.46 -4.69
C ASN A 86 -16.58 7.75 -4.32
N ASN A 87 -17.79 7.66 -3.76
CA ASN A 87 -18.46 8.83 -3.20
C ASN A 87 -17.74 9.35 -1.95
N ALA A 88 -17.25 8.48 -1.06
CA ALA A 88 -16.43 8.88 0.08
C ALA A 88 -15.18 9.66 -0.35
N ARG A 89 -14.53 9.26 -1.45
CA ARG A 89 -13.42 10.04 -2.07
C ARG A 89 -13.86 11.45 -2.45
N ARG A 90 -15.00 11.58 -3.14
CA ARG A 90 -15.55 12.89 -3.55
C ARG A 90 -15.93 13.74 -2.34
N PHE A 91 -16.51 13.14 -1.30
CA PHE A 91 -16.78 13.83 -0.03
C PHE A 91 -15.49 14.28 0.65
N ALA A 92 -14.44 13.45 0.69
CA ALA A 92 -13.16 13.82 1.29
C ALA A 92 -12.55 15.04 0.57
N LEU A 93 -12.60 15.07 -0.77
CA LEU A 93 -11.99 16.14 -1.57
C LEU A 93 -12.78 17.45 -1.56
N TYR A 94 -14.12 17.40 -1.59
CA TYR A 94 -14.95 18.59 -1.83
C TYR A 94 -15.87 18.96 -0.65
N HIS A 95 -16.10 18.05 0.29
CA HIS A 95 -17.09 18.19 1.36
C HIS A 95 -16.62 17.51 2.67
N SER A 96 -15.34 17.69 3.02
CA SER A 96 -14.67 16.94 4.10
C SER A 96 -15.33 17.12 5.47
N THR A 97 -15.94 18.27 5.72
CA THR A 97 -16.69 18.57 6.94
C THR A 97 -17.89 17.65 7.15
N LEU A 98 -18.57 17.24 6.07
CA LEU A 98 -19.71 16.33 6.14
C LEU A 98 -19.29 14.87 6.34
N LEU A 99 -18.09 14.52 5.86
CA LEU A 99 -17.56 13.17 5.98
C LEU A 99 -16.90 12.93 7.34
N LEU A 100 -16.41 13.99 8.00
CA LEU A 100 -15.70 13.91 9.28
C LEU A 100 -16.48 13.10 10.35
N PRO A 101 -17.80 13.29 10.57
CA PRO A 101 -18.56 12.51 11.55
C PRO A 101 -18.69 11.02 11.19
N LEU A 102 -18.45 10.65 9.93
CA LEU A 102 -18.55 9.29 9.42
C LEU A 102 -17.18 8.62 9.23
N LEU A 103 -16.09 9.30 9.59
CA LEU A 103 -14.74 8.91 9.22
C LEU A 103 -14.36 7.53 9.76
N GLU A 104 -14.73 7.23 11.00
CA GLU A 104 -14.53 5.89 11.57
C GLU A 104 -15.24 4.79 10.76
N LYS A 105 -16.52 5.00 10.43
CA LYS A 105 -17.32 4.06 9.64
C LYS A 105 -16.68 3.82 8.27
N VAL A 106 -16.24 4.89 7.61
CA VAL A 106 -15.57 4.82 6.31
C VAL A 106 -14.29 4.00 6.42
N VAL A 107 -13.44 4.27 7.43
CA VAL A 107 -12.19 3.53 7.68
C VAL A 107 -12.47 2.05 7.95
N VAL A 108 -13.45 1.72 8.78
CA VAL A 108 -13.84 0.33 9.05
C VAL A 108 -14.26 -0.41 7.77
N VAL A 109 -15.06 0.23 6.92
CA VAL A 109 -15.48 -0.34 5.64
C VAL A 109 -14.29 -0.50 4.70
N MET A 110 -13.37 0.46 4.65
CA MET A 110 -12.13 0.35 3.87
C MET A 110 -11.28 -0.85 4.31
N VAL A 111 -11.07 -1.02 5.62
CA VAL A 111 -10.32 -2.18 6.15
C VAL A 111 -10.99 -3.50 5.73
N LYS A 112 -12.33 -3.57 5.82
CA LYS A 112 -13.09 -4.75 5.37
C LYS A 112 -12.96 -4.97 3.87
N ALA A 113 -13.02 -3.90 3.07
CA ALA A 113 -12.87 -3.94 1.62
C ALA A 113 -11.48 -4.43 1.19
N MET A 114 -10.41 -3.98 1.86
CA MET A 114 -9.05 -4.45 1.58
C MET A 114 -8.85 -5.94 1.87
N LYS A 115 -9.60 -6.51 2.81
CA LYS A 115 -9.57 -7.96 3.12
C LYS A 115 -10.38 -8.80 2.12
N ASN A 116 -11.15 -8.19 1.22
CA ASN A 116 -11.95 -8.90 0.24
C ASN A 116 -11.09 -9.53 -0.89
N PRO A 117 -11.48 -10.65 -1.51
CA PRO A 117 -10.72 -11.23 -2.63
C PRO A 117 -10.82 -10.43 -3.94
N ARG A 118 -11.81 -9.55 -4.09
CA ARG A 118 -12.04 -8.79 -5.33
C ARG A 118 -11.07 -7.62 -5.43
N SER A 119 -10.17 -7.67 -6.41
CA SER A 119 -9.17 -6.60 -6.58
C SER A 119 -9.75 -5.24 -6.91
N ALA A 120 -10.94 -5.19 -7.52
CA ALA A 120 -11.62 -3.92 -7.77
C ALA A 120 -11.98 -3.22 -6.46
N LEU A 121 -12.66 -3.93 -5.56
CA LEU A 121 -13.00 -3.41 -4.24
C LEU A 121 -11.75 -3.06 -3.41
N ILE A 122 -10.73 -3.93 -3.42
CA ILE A 122 -9.47 -3.64 -2.74
C ILE A 122 -8.85 -2.34 -3.26
N LYS A 123 -8.71 -2.21 -4.58
CA LYS A 123 -8.07 -1.03 -5.16
C LYS A 123 -8.87 0.24 -4.92
N THR A 124 -10.19 0.20 -5.08
CA THR A 124 -11.06 1.36 -4.77
C THR A 124 -10.89 1.80 -3.32
N SER A 125 -10.79 0.86 -2.37
CA SER A 125 -10.52 1.17 -0.97
C SER A 125 -9.15 1.79 -0.73
N ILE A 126 -8.12 1.36 -1.48
CA ILE A 126 -6.77 1.94 -1.36
C ILE A 126 -6.74 3.35 -1.94
N MET A 127 -7.38 3.58 -3.10
CA MET A 127 -7.52 4.92 -3.68
C MET A 127 -8.28 5.85 -2.72
N ALA A 128 -9.32 5.33 -2.05
CA ALA A 128 -10.01 6.07 -0.98
C ALA A 128 -9.11 6.42 0.20
N SER A 129 -8.14 5.56 0.54
CA SER A 129 -7.17 5.85 1.60
C SER A 129 -6.32 7.06 1.25
N SER A 130 -5.80 7.15 0.03
CA SER A 130 -5.02 8.31 -0.43
C SER A 130 -5.78 9.62 -0.28
N ASP A 131 -7.04 9.67 -0.73
CA ASP A 131 -7.86 10.88 -0.66
C ASP A 131 -8.22 11.26 0.78
N ILE A 132 -8.47 10.26 1.64
CA ILE A 132 -8.73 10.46 3.06
C ILE A 132 -7.48 10.98 3.78
N PHE A 133 -6.30 10.41 3.52
CA PHE A 133 -5.05 10.94 4.08
C PHE A 133 -4.85 12.40 3.71
N ASN A 134 -4.99 12.74 2.42
CA ASN A 134 -4.83 14.11 1.96
C ASN A 134 -5.87 15.09 2.54
N ALA A 135 -7.11 14.63 2.76
CA ALA A 135 -8.18 15.49 3.27
C ALA A 135 -8.13 15.70 4.80
N PHE A 136 -7.71 14.68 5.56
CA PHE A 136 -7.82 14.69 7.02
C PHE A 136 -6.49 14.77 7.75
N GLY A 137 -5.39 14.29 7.17
CA GLY A 137 -4.05 14.31 7.78
C GLY A 137 -4.08 13.80 9.23
N ASP A 138 -3.52 14.59 10.14
CA ASP A 138 -3.44 14.27 11.57
C ASP A 138 -4.80 14.08 12.25
N LYS A 139 -5.88 14.66 11.71
CA LYS A 139 -7.23 14.45 12.27
C LYS A 139 -7.58 12.96 12.30
N LEU A 140 -7.01 12.13 11.43
CA LEU A 140 -7.22 10.67 11.46
C LEU A 140 -6.70 10.01 12.74
N LEU A 141 -5.71 10.59 13.40
CA LEU A 141 -5.16 10.08 14.66
C LEU A 141 -6.04 10.44 15.86
N ASP A 142 -6.81 11.52 15.76
CA ASP A 142 -7.64 12.05 16.85
C ASP A 142 -9.14 11.77 16.69
N SER A 143 -9.61 11.53 15.47
CA SER A 143 -11.06 11.51 15.15
C SER A 143 -11.77 10.22 15.56
N PHE A 144 -11.04 9.13 15.79
CA PHE A 144 -11.62 7.82 16.12
C PHE A 144 -10.60 6.93 16.86
N PRO A 145 -11.03 5.79 17.44
CA PRO A 145 -10.15 4.94 18.23
C PRO A 145 -8.89 4.53 17.47
N SER A 146 -7.75 4.63 18.15
CA SER A 146 -6.42 4.23 17.67
C SER A 146 -6.42 2.94 16.83
N GLU A 147 -7.15 1.92 17.31
CA GLU A 147 -7.22 0.59 16.69
C GLU A 147 -7.73 0.62 15.25
N ALA A 148 -8.68 1.49 14.90
CA ALA A 148 -9.20 1.53 13.53
C ALA A 148 -8.14 2.05 12.54
N PHE A 149 -7.34 3.02 12.97
CA PHE A 149 -6.21 3.53 12.18
C PHE A 149 -5.12 2.48 12.07
N ASP A 150 -4.80 1.80 13.19
CA ASP A 150 -3.79 0.76 13.22
C ASP A 150 -4.15 -0.42 12.29
N HIS A 151 -5.44 -0.79 12.23
CA HIS A 151 -5.94 -1.78 11.27
C HIS A 151 -5.82 -1.32 9.81
N LEU A 152 -6.12 -0.05 9.51
CA LEU A 152 -5.96 0.51 8.17
C LEU A 152 -4.50 0.49 7.74
N LEU A 153 -3.60 0.93 8.62
CA LEU A 153 -2.17 0.93 8.37
C LEU A 153 -1.64 -0.47 8.09
N LEU A 154 -2.00 -1.46 8.92
CA LEU A 154 -1.63 -2.85 8.70
C LEU A 154 -2.16 -3.38 7.36
N GLN A 155 -3.40 -3.07 6.99
CA GLN A 155 -3.94 -3.52 5.70
C GLN A 155 -3.18 -2.89 4.52
N LEU A 156 -2.88 -1.59 4.56
CA LEU A 156 -2.11 -0.94 3.49
C LEU A 156 -0.72 -1.57 3.34
N LEU A 157 -0.01 -1.80 4.45
CA LEU A 157 1.29 -2.46 4.43
C LEU A 157 1.22 -3.89 3.85
N LEU A 158 0.19 -4.66 4.23
CA LEU A 158 -0.05 -6.00 3.66
C LEU A 158 -0.34 -5.92 2.15
N LYS A 159 -1.12 -4.94 1.69
CA LYS A 159 -1.44 -4.76 0.26
C LYS A 159 -0.27 -4.20 -0.54
N ALA A 160 0.65 -3.46 0.06
CA ALA A 160 1.91 -3.07 -0.55
C ALA A 160 2.90 -4.26 -0.66
N SER A 161 2.71 -5.31 0.15
CA SER A 161 3.63 -6.45 0.28
C SER A 161 3.31 -7.67 -0.60
N GLN A 162 2.27 -7.60 -1.44
CA GLN A 162 1.86 -8.70 -2.33
C GLN A 162 2.44 -8.56 -3.73
N ASP A 163 2.35 -9.64 -4.53
CA ASP A 163 2.90 -9.70 -5.89
C ASP A 163 1.96 -9.12 -6.97
N LYS A 164 0.70 -8.82 -6.63
CA LYS A 164 -0.25 -8.23 -7.58
C LYS A 164 0.04 -6.74 -7.80
N ARG A 165 0.88 -6.47 -8.80
CA ARG A 165 1.39 -5.14 -9.18
C ARG A 165 0.33 -4.03 -9.11
N PHE A 166 -0.81 -4.25 -9.77
CA PHE A 166 -1.92 -3.29 -9.82
C PHE A 166 -2.44 -2.84 -8.45
N VAL A 167 -2.34 -3.69 -7.43
CA VAL A 167 -2.79 -3.39 -6.07
C VAL A 167 -1.64 -2.88 -5.20
N CYS A 168 -0.44 -3.49 -5.29
CA CYS A 168 0.69 -3.05 -4.47
C CYS A 168 1.21 -1.67 -4.86
N GLU A 169 1.24 -1.31 -6.15
CA GLU A 169 1.60 0.05 -6.59
C GLU A 169 0.61 1.10 -6.07
N GLU A 170 -0.68 0.76 -6.03
CA GLU A 170 -1.68 1.68 -5.47
C GLU A 170 -1.53 1.81 -3.94
N ALA A 171 -1.19 0.72 -3.25
CA ALA A 171 -0.94 0.74 -1.81
C ALA A 171 0.31 1.56 -1.47
N ASP A 172 1.37 1.46 -2.27
CA ASP A 172 2.56 2.29 -2.14
C ASP A 172 2.25 3.78 -2.31
N LYS A 173 1.40 4.13 -3.29
CA LYS A 173 0.92 5.52 -3.46
C LYS A 173 0.14 6.00 -2.23
N ALA A 174 -0.74 5.18 -1.67
CA ALA A 174 -1.51 5.52 -0.48
C ALA A 174 -0.61 5.71 0.76
N LEU A 175 0.38 4.83 0.97
CA LEU A 175 1.37 4.98 2.04
C LEU A 175 2.20 6.27 1.87
N ASN A 176 2.55 6.63 0.63
CA ASN A 176 3.25 7.88 0.36
C ASN A 176 2.35 9.11 0.60
N ALA A 177 1.07 9.06 0.21
CA ALA A 177 0.10 10.12 0.50
C ALA A 177 -0.06 10.34 2.02
N MET A 178 -0.11 9.26 2.80
CA MET A 178 -0.13 9.30 4.27
C MET A 178 1.08 10.05 4.84
N VAL A 179 2.30 9.65 4.45
CA VAL A 179 3.53 10.31 4.93
C VAL A 179 3.65 11.75 4.44
N LYS A 180 3.00 12.12 3.33
CA LYS A 180 2.96 13.49 2.81
C LYS A 180 1.98 14.41 3.53
N SER A 181 0.90 13.86 4.09
CA SER A 181 -0.23 14.64 4.63
C SER A 181 -0.28 14.71 6.16
N MET A 182 0.54 13.92 6.85
CA MET A 182 0.54 13.82 8.31
C MET A 182 1.84 14.34 8.92
N THR A 183 1.77 14.82 10.16
CA THR A 183 2.94 15.24 10.92
C THR A 183 3.85 14.03 11.17
N PRO A 184 5.18 14.15 10.92
CA PRO A 184 6.07 12.99 10.91
C PRO A 184 6.14 12.22 12.23
N LEU A 185 6.21 12.91 13.36
CA LEU A 185 6.43 12.32 14.67
C LEU A 185 5.30 11.39 15.16
N PRO A 186 4.03 11.81 15.19
CA PRO A 186 2.95 10.92 15.61
C PRO A 186 2.75 9.75 14.62
N LEU A 187 2.92 9.99 13.31
CA LEU A 187 2.86 8.92 12.32
C LEU A 187 4.00 7.92 12.48
N PHE A 188 5.22 8.39 12.76
CA PHE A 188 6.35 7.53 13.07
C PHE A 188 6.06 6.61 14.25
N LYS A 189 5.48 7.13 15.34
CA LYS A 189 5.12 6.33 16.52
C LYS A 189 4.17 5.18 16.15
N LYS A 190 3.25 5.40 15.20
CA LYS A 190 2.37 4.35 14.64
C LYS A 190 3.12 3.33 13.78
N LEU A 191 3.98 3.80 12.88
CA LEU A 191 4.73 2.93 11.95
C LEU A 191 5.80 2.08 12.65
N ARG A 192 6.35 2.55 13.77
CA ARG A 192 7.46 1.90 14.49
C ARG A 192 7.19 0.45 14.84
N ALA A 193 5.95 0.07 15.14
CA ALA A 193 5.62 -1.33 15.45
C ALA A 193 5.88 -2.28 14.27
N TYR A 194 5.80 -1.78 13.03
CA TYR A 194 5.82 -2.62 11.82
C TYR A 194 7.23 -2.86 11.25
N VAL A 195 8.24 -2.09 11.67
CA VAL A 195 9.64 -2.35 11.25
C VAL A 195 10.27 -3.57 11.95
N SER A 196 9.54 -4.20 12.89
CA SER A 196 9.90 -5.46 13.54
C SER A 196 8.96 -6.63 13.16
N HIS A 197 8.05 -6.41 12.21
CA HIS A 197 7.03 -7.39 11.83
C HIS A 197 7.63 -8.71 11.31
N PHE A 198 7.00 -9.87 11.55
CA PHE A 198 7.59 -11.16 11.13
C PHE A 198 7.71 -11.31 9.59
N ASN A 199 6.74 -10.77 8.83
CA ASN A 199 6.78 -10.74 7.37
C ASN A 199 7.80 -9.71 6.86
N LEU A 200 8.84 -10.19 6.17
CA LEU A 200 9.94 -9.38 5.64
C LEU A 200 9.44 -8.23 4.74
N ARG A 201 8.47 -8.50 3.85
CA ARG A 201 7.95 -7.51 2.90
C ARG A 201 7.19 -6.38 3.60
N VAL A 202 6.42 -6.73 4.64
CA VAL A 202 5.75 -5.74 5.50
C VAL A 202 6.77 -4.86 6.21
N ARG A 203 7.84 -5.45 6.76
CA ARG A 203 8.93 -4.66 7.39
C ARG A 203 9.57 -3.70 6.40
N ALA A 204 9.87 -4.16 5.18
CA ALA A 204 10.46 -3.32 4.16
C ALA A 204 9.56 -2.13 3.79
N LYS A 205 8.25 -2.36 3.62
CA LYS A 205 7.29 -1.28 3.34
C LYS A 205 7.15 -0.31 4.52
N ALA A 206 7.11 -0.83 5.74
CA ALA A 206 7.10 0.00 6.94
C ALA A 206 8.38 0.85 7.08
N ALA A 207 9.54 0.25 6.79
CA ALA A 207 10.83 0.93 6.84
C ALA A 207 10.89 2.11 5.86
N ILE A 208 10.39 1.95 4.63
CA ILE A 208 10.29 3.04 3.64
C ILE A 208 9.38 4.17 4.14
N SER A 209 8.19 3.85 4.65
CA SER A 209 7.28 4.88 5.18
C SER A 209 7.90 5.60 6.38
N LEU A 210 8.60 4.87 7.24
CA LEU A 210 9.25 5.39 8.42
C LEU A 210 10.48 6.25 8.07
N SER A 211 11.30 5.87 7.08
CA SER A 211 12.42 6.68 6.60
C SER A 211 11.96 8.02 6.05
N ASN A 212 10.83 8.02 5.32
CA ASN A 212 10.21 9.24 4.81
C ASN A 212 9.61 10.12 5.92
N CYS A 213 9.26 9.56 7.08
CA CYS A 213 8.90 10.36 8.25
C CYS A 213 10.15 11.00 8.85
N VAL A 214 11.20 10.22 9.09
CA VAL A 214 12.46 10.71 9.69
C VAL A 214 13.09 11.81 8.85
N SER A 215 13.10 11.69 7.52
CA SER A 215 13.66 12.74 6.64
C SER A 215 12.92 14.08 6.67
N LYS A 216 11.72 14.12 7.27
CA LYS A 216 10.93 15.34 7.48
C LYS A 216 10.90 15.80 8.93
N MET A 217 11.55 15.07 9.84
CA MET A 217 11.65 15.48 11.23
C MET A 217 12.81 16.45 11.40
N GLU A 218 12.56 17.50 12.18
CA GLU A 218 13.63 18.31 12.75
C GLU A 218 14.33 17.56 13.89
N LEU A 219 15.52 18.04 14.28
CA LEU A 219 16.34 17.42 15.32
C LEU A 219 15.57 17.23 16.63
N GLU A 220 14.75 18.19 17.03
CA GLU A 220 13.92 18.16 18.25
C GLU A 220 12.90 17.02 18.21
N GLY A 221 12.26 16.80 17.06
CA GLY A 221 11.37 15.66 16.85
C GLY A 221 12.11 14.31 16.92
N MET A 222 13.32 14.25 16.36
CA MET A 222 14.17 13.05 16.47
C MET A 222 14.63 12.78 17.91
N LYS A 223 14.95 13.84 18.67
CA LYS A 223 15.28 13.76 20.11
C LYS A 223 14.10 13.23 20.93
N GLU A 224 12.86 13.62 20.60
CA GLU A 224 11.67 13.11 21.30
C GLU A 224 11.47 11.60 21.07
N VAL A 225 11.79 11.10 19.87
CA VAL A 225 11.83 9.64 19.62
C VAL A 225 13.00 8.98 20.37
N GLY A 226 14.08 9.71 20.56
CA GLY A 226 15.36 9.26 21.08
C GLY A 226 16.32 8.90 19.94
N LEU A 227 17.34 9.75 19.75
CA LEU A 227 18.37 9.56 18.70
C LEU A 227 19.05 8.19 18.79
N VAL A 228 19.36 7.73 20.00
CA VAL A 228 19.95 6.39 20.23
C VAL A 228 19.02 5.29 19.75
N ALA A 229 17.73 5.39 20.07
CA ALA A 229 16.74 4.40 19.68
C ALA A 229 16.53 4.40 18.14
N LEU A 230 16.63 5.56 17.49
CA LEU A 230 16.58 5.68 16.04
C LEU A 230 17.77 5.00 15.36
N VAL A 231 19.00 5.25 15.82
CA VAL A 231 20.18 4.62 15.21
C VAL A 231 20.24 3.12 15.48
N GLN A 232 19.80 2.64 16.64
CA GLN A 232 19.69 1.20 16.92
C GLN A 232 18.68 0.52 15.99
N MET A 233 17.51 1.11 15.82
CA MET A 233 16.49 0.61 14.88
C MET A 233 17.01 0.59 13.44
N ALA A 234 17.71 1.64 13.00
CA ALA A 234 18.33 1.64 11.67
C ALA A 234 19.41 0.55 11.55
N ALA A 235 20.21 0.34 12.60
CA ALA A 235 21.24 -0.71 12.66
C ALA A 235 20.66 -2.12 12.52
N ASP A 236 19.47 -2.36 13.08
CA ASP A 236 18.77 -3.62 12.93
C ASP A 236 18.20 -3.79 11.52
N LEU A 237 17.63 -2.73 10.93
CA LEU A 237 17.11 -2.76 9.55
C LEU A 237 18.22 -2.93 8.49
N LEU A 238 19.44 -2.43 8.73
CA LEU A 238 20.58 -2.68 7.83
C LEU A 238 20.93 -4.17 7.68
N LYS A 239 20.53 -4.99 8.64
CA LYS A 239 20.72 -6.45 8.62
C LYS A 239 19.52 -7.19 8.04
N ASP A 240 18.47 -6.47 7.61
CA ASP A 240 17.29 -7.10 7.04
C ASP A 240 17.63 -7.84 5.75
N ARG A 241 16.85 -8.87 5.44
CA ARG A 241 17.01 -9.72 4.25
C ARG A 241 16.62 -8.99 2.98
N LEU A 242 15.67 -8.06 3.04
CA LEU A 242 15.21 -7.32 1.86
C LEU A 242 16.04 -6.05 1.60
N PRO A 243 16.48 -5.80 0.35
CA PRO A 243 17.26 -4.62 0.01
C PRO A 243 16.52 -3.32 0.29
N GLU A 244 15.20 -3.28 0.11
CA GLU A 244 14.38 -2.09 0.34
C GLU A 244 14.39 -1.66 1.81
N ALA A 245 14.38 -2.62 2.74
CA ALA A 245 14.50 -2.34 4.17
C ALA A 245 15.89 -1.77 4.51
N ARG A 246 16.95 -2.35 3.92
CA ARG A 246 18.31 -1.87 4.12
C ARG A 246 18.53 -0.48 3.54
N GLU A 247 17.94 -0.19 2.39
CA GLU A 247 18.05 1.13 1.75
C GLU A 247 17.32 2.20 2.58
N ALA A 248 16.10 1.91 3.03
CA ALA A 248 15.37 2.79 3.94
C ALA A 248 16.16 3.04 5.24
N ALA A 249 16.86 2.03 5.76
CA ALA A 249 17.74 2.18 6.91
C ALA A 249 18.91 3.14 6.63
N ARG A 250 19.53 3.08 5.45
CA ARG A 250 20.58 4.04 5.06
C ARG A 250 20.04 5.46 5.02
N SER A 251 18.85 5.66 4.44
CA SER A 251 18.20 6.97 4.42
C SER A 251 17.93 7.50 5.84
N ILE A 252 17.46 6.65 6.76
CA ILE A 252 17.27 7.02 8.17
C ILE A 252 18.58 7.50 8.80
N VAL A 253 19.67 6.74 8.60
CA VAL A 253 20.99 7.09 9.14
C VAL A 253 21.49 8.43 8.60
N ILE A 254 21.33 8.67 7.30
CA ILE A 254 21.71 9.93 6.66
C ILE A 254 20.90 11.10 7.25
N SER A 255 19.58 10.98 7.35
CA SER A 255 18.75 12.04 7.93
C SER A 255 19.09 12.34 9.39
N ILE A 256 19.40 11.31 10.19
CA ILE A 256 19.83 11.51 11.57
C ILE A 256 21.18 12.24 11.61
N TYR A 257 22.14 11.82 10.78
CA TYR A 257 23.45 12.46 10.71
C TYR A 257 23.32 13.94 10.32
N GLU A 258 22.55 14.24 9.27
CA GLU A 258 22.34 15.60 8.78
C GLU A 258 21.74 16.50 9.87
N ALA A 259 20.67 16.04 10.53
CA ALA A 259 20.02 16.80 11.60
C ALA A 259 20.89 16.92 12.86
N PHE A 260 21.55 15.85 13.28
CA PHE A 260 22.37 15.83 14.50
C PHE A 260 23.62 16.71 14.37
N THR A 261 24.22 16.74 13.18
CA THR A 261 25.50 17.44 12.95
C THR A 261 25.34 18.79 12.27
N GLU A 262 24.12 19.30 12.11
CA GLU A 262 23.85 20.54 11.37
C GLU A 262 24.75 21.70 11.85
N ASN A 263 24.84 21.86 13.17
CA ASN A 263 25.56 22.95 13.85
C ASN A 263 26.95 22.54 14.39
N GLU A 264 27.42 21.34 14.06
CA GLU A 264 28.72 20.85 14.53
C GLU A 264 29.85 21.29 13.57
N GLU A 265 30.93 21.87 14.11
CA GLU A 265 32.12 22.23 13.33
C GLU A 265 32.83 20.98 12.79
N GLN A 266 32.94 19.94 13.64
CA GLN A 266 33.58 18.66 13.32
C GLN A 266 32.52 17.55 13.18
N LYS A 267 31.66 17.66 12.17
CA LYS A 267 30.51 16.74 11.95
C LYS A 267 30.87 15.25 12.02
N GLN A 268 31.97 14.87 11.38
CA GLN A 268 32.42 13.47 11.33
C GLN A 268 32.87 12.96 12.71
N GLU A 269 33.61 13.78 13.47
CA GLU A 269 34.07 13.40 14.81
C GLU A 269 32.90 13.31 15.80
N ALA A 270 31.97 14.27 15.75
CA ALA A 270 30.75 14.26 16.55
C ALA A 270 29.91 13.00 16.26
N TRP A 271 29.69 12.68 14.98
CA TRP A 271 28.97 11.48 14.57
C TRP A 271 29.68 10.18 14.98
N GLN A 272 31.00 10.13 14.82
CA GLN A 272 31.81 8.99 15.23
C GLN A 272 31.74 8.75 16.73
N SER A 273 31.92 9.80 17.54
CA SER A 273 31.79 9.74 18.99
C SER A 273 30.40 9.27 19.41
N PHE A 274 29.35 9.81 18.79
CA PHE A 274 27.96 9.41 19.03
C PHE A 274 27.73 7.92 18.73
N CYS A 275 28.17 7.43 17.57
CA CYS A 275 28.00 6.03 17.19
C CYS A 275 28.76 5.08 18.12
N LEU A 276 30.03 5.37 18.42
CA LEU A 276 30.87 4.52 19.27
C LEU A 276 30.38 4.46 20.72
N SER A 277 29.77 5.54 21.22
CA SER A 277 29.25 5.61 22.58
C SER A 277 27.90 4.91 22.77
N ASN A 278 27.11 4.75 21.69
CA ASN A 278 25.71 4.31 21.79
C ASN A 278 25.39 2.99 21.07
N LEU A 279 26.33 2.46 20.26
CA LEU A 279 26.13 1.25 19.49
C LEU A 279 27.22 0.21 19.76
N THR A 280 26.92 -1.06 19.47
CA THR A 280 27.96 -2.11 19.47
C THR A 280 29.03 -1.80 18.41
N PRO A 281 30.28 -2.27 18.56
CA PRO A 281 31.36 -1.97 17.61
C PRO A 281 31.00 -2.29 16.14
N ILE A 282 30.28 -3.40 15.91
CA ILE A 282 29.85 -3.83 14.58
C ILE A 282 28.78 -2.88 14.00
N HIS A 283 27.82 -2.47 14.84
CA HIS A 283 26.77 -1.55 14.42
C HIS A 283 27.33 -0.14 14.17
N ALA A 284 28.20 0.35 15.05
CA ALA A 284 28.89 1.63 14.89
C ALA A 284 29.68 1.67 13.57
N GLN A 285 30.50 0.66 13.30
CA GLN A 285 31.25 0.59 12.04
C GLN A 285 30.32 0.58 10.81
N SER A 286 29.14 -0.04 10.92
CA SER A 286 28.15 -0.06 9.84
C SER A 286 27.54 1.32 9.60
N MET A 287 27.25 2.09 10.66
CA MET A 287 26.78 3.48 10.55
C MET A 287 27.83 4.39 9.90
N LEU A 288 29.09 4.29 10.33
CA LEU A 288 30.17 5.15 9.83
C LEU A 288 30.44 4.93 8.35
N LYS A 289 30.23 3.72 7.83
CA LYS A 289 30.38 3.41 6.39
C LYS A 289 29.26 4.00 5.51
N ILE A 290 28.13 4.41 6.09
CA ILE A 290 27.00 4.97 5.33
C ILE A 290 27.25 6.44 5.01
N ILE A 291 27.84 7.17 5.94
CA ILE A 291 28.15 8.58 5.75
C ILE A 291 29.43 8.66 4.89
N PRO A 292 29.37 9.23 3.68
CA PRO A 292 30.57 9.39 2.87
C PRO A 292 31.56 10.32 3.58
N SER A 293 32.84 9.95 3.55
CA SER A 293 33.93 10.87 3.91
C SER A 293 33.86 12.07 2.96
N GLN A 294 33.72 13.28 3.50
CA GLN A 294 33.88 14.51 2.73
C GLN A 294 35.35 14.73 2.39
#